data_AF-A0A0L0IVU6-F1
#
_entry.id   AF-A0A0L0IVU6-F1
#
_cell.length_a   1.000
_cell.length_b   1.000
_cell.length_c   1.000
_cell.angle_alpha   90.00
_cell.angle_beta   90.00
_cell.angle_gamma   90.00
#
_symmetry.space_group_name_H-M   'P 1'
#
loop_
_entity.id
_entity.type
_entity.pdbx_description
1 polymer ?
#
loop_
_entity_poly.entity_id
_entity_poly.type
_entity_poly.pdbx_seq_one_letter_code
_entity_poly.pdbx_strand_id
1 'polypeptide(L)'
;MALDLTYLAAGLILLFLGGEALVRGAVSIAARFGMPPLIIGLTIVGFGTSMPELLVSLKAAFDGAPDIAVGNVVGSNTANILLILGVAAVICPIPTAIPGIRRDLAMVTLVAAFTLVLGYLGHVSRLMGAAMFVTLCAYLFYAAVYGKKEEAEEDDEHAPVPMPLWMQLAYIAGGLAGLVIGADLLVRGATSIARGYGISEAVIGLTIVAVGTSLPELATSAIAAFRRHSEIAIGNVLGSNIFNIIGILGATAVFHPVAIAPSIASFDIPLMLGVTVLLALMLLGLKSINRLAGAAFLVFYTGYCGYLFTQMPGV
;
A
#
# COMPACT_ATOMS: atom_id res chain seq x y z
N MET A 1 -1.81 31.18 -1.82
CA MET A 1 -2.61 30.63 -2.94
C MET A 1 -1.76 30.24 -4.16
N ALA A 2 -1.01 31.17 -4.82
CA ALA A 2 -0.20 30.80 -6.00
C ALA A 2 0.91 29.77 -5.70
N LEU A 3 1.60 29.91 -4.57
CA LEU A 3 2.59 28.94 -4.11
C LEU A 3 1.96 27.56 -3.81
N ASP A 4 0.76 27.54 -3.22
CA ASP A 4 0.05 26.28 -2.89
C ASP A 4 -0.39 25.53 -4.15
N LEU A 5 -0.88 26.26 -5.15
CA LEU A 5 -1.19 25.70 -6.47
C LEU A 5 0.08 25.17 -7.17
N THR A 6 1.22 25.82 -6.96
CA THR A 6 2.52 25.34 -7.47
C THR A 6 2.92 24.03 -6.79
N TYR A 7 2.75 23.91 -5.47
CA TYR A 7 2.99 22.66 -4.76
C TYR A 7 2.06 21.54 -5.21
N LEU A 8 0.77 21.83 -5.43
CA LEU A 8 -0.16 20.85 -5.97
C LEU A 8 0.26 20.36 -7.36
N ALA A 9 0.56 21.29 -8.28
CA ALA A 9 0.96 20.94 -9.63
C ALA A 9 2.28 20.16 -9.66
N ALA A 10 3.30 20.63 -8.92
CA ALA A 10 4.58 19.95 -8.81
C ALA A 10 4.42 18.55 -8.17
N GLY A 11 3.59 18.44 -7.13
CA GLY A 11 3.29 17.17 -6.48
C GLY A 11 2.68 16.15 -7.44
N LEU A 12 1.64 16.54 -8.20
CA LEU A 12 1.02 15.68 -9.21
C LEU A 12 2.01 15.25 -10.31
N ILE A 13 2.82 16.19 -10.82
CA ILE A 13 3.82 15.90 -11.84
C ILE A 13 4.86 14.89 -11.31
N LEU A 14 5.36 15.10 -10.09
CA LEU A 14 6.34 14.20 -9.48
C LEU A 14 5.75 12.83 -9.15
N LEU A 15 4.50 12.74 -8.70
CA LEU A 15 3.81 11.47 -8.51
C LEU A 15 3.70 10.69 -9.83
N PHE A 16 3.33 11.38 -10.91
CA PHE A 16 3.23 10.76 -12.23
C PHE A 16 4.60 10.29 -12.76
N LEU A 17 5.60 11.18 -12.79
CA LEU A 17 6.94 10.84 -13.28
C LEU A 17 7.64 9.82 -12.39
N GLY A 18 7.44 9.93 -11.08
CA GLY A 18 7.99 9.03 -10.08
C GLY A 18 7.44 7.61 -10.22
N GLY A 19 6.12 7.47 -10.35
CA GLY A 19 5.50 6.16 -10.58
C GLY A 19 5.86 5.57 -11.95
N GLU A 20 5.96 6.37 -13.00
CA GLU A 20 6.45 5.91 -14.31
C GLU A 20 7.88 5.37 -14.22
N ALA A 21 8.78 6.12 -13.57
CA ALA A 21 10.16 5.71 -13.36
C ALA A 21 10.23 4.43 -12.51
N LEU A 22 9.47 4.34 -11.42
CA LEU A 22 9.46 3.19 -10.54
C LEU A 22 8.94 1.93 -11.25
N VAL A 23 7.81 2.02 -11.97
CA VAL A 23 7.25 0.89 -12.73
C VAL A 23 8.23 0.44 -13.82
N ARG A 24 8.85 1.37 -14.55
CA ARG A 24 9.82 1.04 -15.61
C ARG A 24 11.06 0.35 -15.07
N GLY A 25 11.58 0.83 -13.93
CA GLY A 25 12.71 0.21 -13.24
C GLY A 25 12.35 -1.18 -12.69
N ALA A 26 11.17 -1.32 -12.08
CA ALA A 26 10.63 -2.56 -11.55
C ALA A 26 10.50 -3.65 -12.63
N VAL A 27 9.84 -3.35 -13.76
CA VAL A 27 9.70 -4.28 -14.89
C VAL A 27 11.07 -4.72 -15.43
N SER A 28 12.03 -3.79 -15.53
CA SER A 28 13.37 -4.11 -16.03
C SER A 28 14.17 -5.00 -15.08
N ILE A 29 14.03 -4.81 -13.77
CA ILE A 29 14.62 -5.68 -12.76
C ILE A 29 13.95 -7.07 -12.79
N ALA A 30 12.63 -7.12 -12.90
CA ALA A 30 11.85 -8.36 -13.01
C ALA A 30 12.42 -9.23 -14.14
N ALA A 31 12.50 -8.66 -15.35
CA ALA A 31 13.02 -9.34 -16.52
C ALA A 31 14.50 -9.75 -16.39
N ARG A 32 15.36 -8.87 -15.87
CA ARG A 32 16.79 -9.16 -15.71
C ARG A 32 17.06 -10.37 -14.81
N PHE A 33 16.28 -10.53 -13.75
CA PHE A 33 16.49 -11.61 -12.76
C PHE A 33 15.58 -12.81 -12.96
N GLY A 34 14.76 -12.82 -14.02
CA GLY A 34 13.75 -13.85 -14.27
C GLY A 34 12.81 -13.98 -13.07
N MET A 35 12.36 -12.84 -12.54
CA MET A 35 11.43 -12.79 -11.41
C MET A 35 10.04 -12.37 -11.91
N PRO A 36 8.98 -13.07 -11.45
CA PRO A 36 7.61 -12.65 -11.65
C PRO A 36 7.39 -11.16 -11.38
N PRO A 37 6.74 -10.41 -12.29
CA PRO A 37 6.36 -9.01 -12.05
C PRO A 37 5.57 -8.84 -10.75
N LEU A 38 4.74 -9.84 -10.39
CA LEU A 38 4.03 -9.88 -9.11
C LEU A 38 4.97 -9.79 -7.91
N ILE A 39 6.11 -10.51 -7.93
CA ILE A 39 7.07 -10.53 -6.81
C ILE A 39 7.80 -9.19 -6.71
N ILE A 40 8.15 -8.56 -7.84
CA ILE A 40 8.74 -7.21 -7.79
C ILE A 40 7.73 -6.19 -7.26
N GLY A 41 6.47 -6.29 -7.68
CA GLY A 41 5.38 -5.50 -7.13
C GLY A 41 5.24 -5.69 -5.62
N LEU A 42 5.22 -6.94 -5.17
CA LEU A 42 5.12 -7.33 -3.76
C LEU A 42 6.30 -6.81 -2.92
N THR A 43 7.51 -6.85 -3.46
CA THR A 43 8.73 -6.60 -2.71
C THR A 43 9.21 -5.16 -2.87
N ILE A 44 9.87 -4.83 -3.98
CA ILE A 44 10.53 -3.54 -4.18
C ILE A 44 9.50 -2.40 -4.19
N VAL A 45 8.41 -2.59 -4.93
CA VAL A 45 7.41 -1.54 -5.10
C VAL A 45 6.63 -1.37 -3.80
N GLY A 46 5.99 -2.43 -3.31
CA GLY A 46 5.19 -2.40 -2.07
C GLY A 46 5.98 -1.97 -0.84
N PHE A 47 7.21 -2.46 -0.64
CA PHE A 47 8.06 -2.00 0.45
C PHE A 47 8.44 -0.53 0.28
N GLY A 48 8.90 -0.15 -0.92
CA GLY A 48 9.38 1.19 -1.19
C GLY A 48 8.31 2.25 -0.95
N THR A 49 7.13 2.05 -1.56
CA THR A 49 6.02 3.01 -1.43
C THR A 49 5.50 3.10 -0.02
N SER A 50 5.60 2.04 0.80
CA SER A 50 5.11 2.02 2.19
C SER A 50 6.13 2.49 3.25
N MET A 51 7.25 3.06 2.81
CA MET A 51 8.20 3.74 3.71
C MET A 51 7.61 4.96 4.44
N PRO A 52 6.78 5.82 3.83
CA PRO A 52 6.10 6.91 4.53
C PRO A 52 5.24 6.41 5.69
N GLU A 53 4.49 5.33 5.49
CA GLU A 53 3.68 4.68 6.52
C GLU A 53 4.56 4.20 7.68
N LEU A 54 5.73 3.62 7.39
CA LEU A 54 6.68 3.18 8.41
C LEU A 54 7.14 4.34 9.27
N LEU A 55 7.50 5.45 8.62
CA LEU A 55 7.97 6.67 9.29
C LEU A 55 6.86 7.29 10.14
N VAL A 56 5.63 7.35 9.63
CA VAL A 56 4.49 7.91 10.37
C VAL A 56 4.13 7.03 11.56
N SER A 57 4.06 5.71 11.40
CA SER A 57 3.75 4.78 12.50
C SER A 57 4.84 4.78 13.57
N LEU A 58 6.12 4.76 13.19
CA LEU A 58 7.22 4.86 14.15
C LEU A 58 7.18 6.19 14.91
N LYS A 59 7.06 7.30 14.19
CA LYS A 59 7.01 8.63 14.80
C LYS A 59 5.84 8.74 15.78
N ALA A 60 4.64 8.32 15.37
CA ALA A 60 3.46 8.32 16.24
C ALA A 60 3.66 7.49 17.51
N ALA A 61 4.32 6.33 17.41
CA ALA A 61 4.63 5.51 18.58
C ALA A 61 5.62 6.21 19.52
N PHE A 62 6.67 6.84 19.00
CA PHE A 62 7.63 7.63 19.81
C PHE A 62 7.03 8.90 20.41
N ASP A 63 6.06 9.52 19.74
CA ASP A 63 5.33 10.70 20.22
C ASP A 63 4.25 10.33 21.28
N GLY A 64 4.16 9.06 21.67
CA GLY A 64 3.20 8.59 22.68
C GLY A 64 1.77 8.44 22.17
N ALA A 65 1.57 8.35 20.85
CA ALA A 65 0.28 8.17 20.19
C ALA A 65 0.19 6.82 19.45
N PRO A 66 0.26 5.67 20.16
CA PRO A 66 0.28 4.33 19.55
C PRO A 66 -0.99 4.02 18.73
N ASP A 67 -2.14 4.59 19.07
CA ASP A 67 -3.38 4.41 18.32
C ASP A 67 -3.29 4.97 16.90
N ILE A 68 -2.53 6.06 16.69
CA ILE A 68 -2.26 6.61 15.36
C ILE A 68 -1.37 5.63 14.57
N ALA A 69 -0.41 4.97 15.23
CA ALA A 69 0.46 4.00 14.57
C ALA A 69 -0.31 2.77 14.07
N VAL A 70 -1.24 2.23 14.87
CA VAL A 70 -2.12 1.11 14.47
C VAL A 70 -3.14 1.57 13.44
N GLY A 71 -3.78 2.72 13.66
CA GLY A 71 -4.76 3.29 12.74
C GLY A 71 -4.17 3.54 11.35
N ASN A 72 -2.93 4.04 11.29
CA ASN A 72 -2.18 4.21 10.04
C ASN A 72 -2.01 2.87 9.29
N VAL A 73 -1.61 1.80 9.99
CA VAL A 73 -1.43 0.45 9.40
C VAL A 73 -2.76 -0.11 8.89
N VAL A 74 -3.79 -0.14 9.75
CA VAL A 74 -5.09 -0.76 9.44
C VAL A 74 -5.85 0.03 8.38
N GLY A 75 -5.83 1.36 8.48
CA GLY A 75 -6.41 2.27 7.51
C GLY A 75 -5.74 2.16 6.15
N SER A 76 -4.40 2.12 6.10
CA SER A 76 -3.65 1.96 4.84
C SER A 76 -3.97 0.63 4.16
N ASN A 77 -4.09 -0.47 4.90
CA ASN A 77 -4.47 -1.77 4.31
C ASN A 77 -5.87 -1.76 3.69
N THR A 78 -6.80 -1.07 4.35
CA THR A 78 -8.16 -0.90 3.88
C THR A 78 -8.20 -0.01 2.64
N ALA A 79 -7.42 1.08 2.63
CA ALA A 79 -7.26 1.97 1.47
C ALA A 79 -6.60 1.26 0.29
N ASN A 80 -5.55 0.46 0.53
CA ASN A 80 -4.86 -0.30 -0.52
C ASN A 80 -5.82 -1.22 -1.29
N ILE A 81 -6.75 -1.87 -0.58
CA ILE A 81 -7.74 -2.75 -1.22
C ILE A 81 -8.88 -1.93 -1.83
N LEU A 82 -9.51 -1.03 -1.08
CA LEU A 82 -10.73 -0.37 -1.54
C LEU A 82 -10.46 0.81 -2.49
N LEU A 83 -9.50 1.66 -2.14
CA LEU A 83 -9.13 2.83 -2.95
C LEU A 83 -8.17 2.43 -4.07
N ILE A 84 -7.01 1.89 -3.73
CA ILE A 84 -5.89 1.77 -4.68
C ILE A 84 -6.15 0.69 -5.72
N LEU A 85 -6.49 -0.52 -5.27
CA LEU A 85 -6.89 -1.60 -6.19
C LEU A 85 -8.19 -1.25 -6.92
N GLY A 86 -9.11 -0.52 -6.27
CA GLY A 86 -10.32 0.01 -6.88
C GLY A 86 -10.02 0.92 -8.09
N VAL A 87 -9.14 1.92 -7.90
CA VAL A 87 -8.67 2.81 -8.97
C VAL A 87 -7.96 2.01 -10.06
N ALA A 88 -7.04 1.11 -9.69
CA ALA A 88 -6.31 0.28 -10.64
C ALA A 88 -7.26 -0.55 -11.53
N ALA A 89 -8.26 -1.21 -10.93
CA ALA A 89 -9.25 -2.03 -11.64
C ALA A 89 -10.19 -1.21 -12.54
N VAL A 90 -10.51 0.04 -12.17
CA VAL A 90 -11.26 0.97 -13.03
C VAL A 90 -10.44 1.37 -14.25
N ILE A 91 -9.14 1.65 -14.08
CA ILE A 91 -8.22 2.00 -15.17
C ILE A 91 -8.08 0.79 -16.13
N CYS A 92 -7.60 -0.34 -15.59
CA CYS A 92 -7.38 -1.58 -16.33
C CYS A 92 -7.90 -2.77 -15.51
N PRO A 93 -8.86 -3.56 -16.02
CA PRO A 93 -9.30 -4.78 -15.36
C PRO A 93 -8.13 -5.70 -15.00
N ILE A 94 -8.15 -6.26 -13.79
CA ILE A 94 -7.04 -7.06 -13.26
C ILE A 94 -7.39 -8.54 -13.45
N PRO A 95 -6.62 -9.31 -14.25
CA PRO A 95 -6.82 -10.74 -14.39
C PRO A 95 -6.53 -11.44 -13.05
N THR A 96 -7.26 -12.50 -12.73
CA THR A 96 -7.03 -13.26 -11.49
C THR A 96 -6.07 -14.43 -11.68
N ALA A 97 -5.84 -14.85 -12.92
CA ALA A 97 -4.90 -15.90 -13.28
C ALA A 97 -3.46 -15.34 -13.37
N ILE A 98 -2.91 -14.97 -12.20
CA ILE A 98 -1.53 -14.48 -12.07
C ILE A 98 -0.73 -15.51 -11.26
N PRO A 99 0.41 -16.02 -11.76
CA PRO A 99 1.28 -16.94 -11.00
C PRO A 99 1.64 -16.38 -9.61
N GLY A 100 1.68 -17.22 -8.59
CA GLY A 100 1.97 -16.79 -7.21
C GLY A 100 0.85 -16.02 -6.48
N ILE A 101 -0.22 -15.55 -7.14
CA ILE A 101 -1.25 -14.70 -6.50
C ILE A 101 -1.93 -15.39 -5.31
N ARG A 102 -2.15 -16.71 -5.40
CA ARG A 102 -2.82 -17.49 -4.34
C ARG A 102 -1.99 -17.55 -3.06
N ARG A 103 -0.66 -17.67 -3.21
CA ARG A 103 0.29 -17.66 -2.09
C ARG A 103 0.24 -16.32 -1.37
N ASP A 104 0.31 -15.23 -2.13
CA ASP A 104 0.37 -13.87 -1.56
C ASP A 104 -0.97 -13.46 -0.95
N LEU A 105 -2.07 -13.88 -1.58
CA LEU A 105 -3.41 -13.74 -1.04
C LEU A 105 -3.62 -14.52 0.26
N ALA A 106 -3.13 -15.76 0.33
CA ALA A 106 -3.18 -16.55 1.55
C ALA A 106 -2.39 -15.87 2.67
N MET A 107 -1.19 -15.36 2.36
CA MET A 107 -0.36 -14.64 3.33
C MET A 107 -1.05 -13.37 3.84
N VAL A 108 -1.56 -12.51 2.94
CA VAL A 108 -2.23 -11.25 3.36
C VAL A 108 -3.47 -11.54 4.22
N THR A 109 -4.23 -12.59 3.88
CA THR A 109 -5.41 -13.00 4.64
C THR A 109 -5.03 -13.54 6.02
N LEU A 110 -3.97 -14.36 6.10
CA LEU A 110 -3.44 -14.89 7.35
C LEU A 110 -2.98 -13.77 8.28
N VAL A 111 -2.20 -12.81 7.77
CA VAL A 111 -1.71 -11.70 8.62
C VAL A 111 -2.84 -10.74 9.01
N ALA A 112 -3.84 -10.53 8.15
CA ALA A 112 -5.04 -9.77 8.50
C ALA A 112 -5.84 -10.47 9.62
N ALA A 113 -6.02 -11.79 9.52
CA ALA A 113 -6.69 -12.58 10.56
C ALA A 113 -5.89 -12.60 11.87
N PHE A 114 -4.56 -12.69 11.78
CA PHE A 114 -3.69 -12.57 12.95
C PHE A 114 -3.83 -11.20 13.61
N THR A 115 -3.96 -10.12 12.83
CA THR A 115 -4.20 -8.76 13.36
C THR A 115 -5.50 -8.68 14.16
N LEU A 116 -6.55 -9.42 13.76
CA LEU A 116 -7.78 -9.52 14.56
C LEU A 116 -7.52 -10.15 15.94
N VAL A 117 -6.70 -11.20 16.00
CA VAL A 117 -6.26 -11.80 17.28
C VAL A 117 -5.49 -10.78 18.13
N LEU A 118 -4.58 -10.02 17.52
CA LEU A 118 -3.88 -8.93 18.20
C LEU A 118 -4.84 -7.87 18.75
N GLY A 119 -5.87 -7.52 17.98
CA GLY A 119 -6.93 -6.60 18.41
C GLY A 119 -7.62 -7.07 19.69
N TYR A 120 -7.96 -8.36 19.80
CA TYR A 120 -8.54 -8.93 21.02
C TYR A 120 -7.56 -8.98 22.19
N LEU A 121 -6.26 -9.14 21.94
CA LEU A 121 -5.21 -9.04 22.97
C LEU A 121 -4.96 -7.59 23.41
N GLY A 122 -5.38 -6.59 22.62
CA GLY A 122 -5.29 -5.16 22.94
C GLY A 122 -3.88 -4.56 22.93
N HIS A 123 -2.85 -5.34 22.57
CA HIS A 123 -1.47 -4.86 22.54
C HIS A 123 -0.56 -5.71 21.63
N VAL A 124 0.54 -5.12 21.18
CA VAL A 124 1.64 -5.76 20.47
C VAL A 124 2.93 -5.52 21.23
N SER A 125 3.45 -6.59 21.84
CA SER A 125 4.71 -6.55 22.59
C SER A 125 5.94 -6.54 21.67
N ARG A 126 7.12 -6.20 22.21
CA ARG A 126 8.39 -6.25 21.46
C ARG A 126 8.68 -7.63 20.87
N LEU A 127 8.38 -8.69 21.62
CA LEU A 127 8.61 -10.05 21.17
C LEU A 127 7.68 -10.43 20.01
N MET A 128 6.40 -10.02 20.09
CA MET A 128 5.44 -10.20 19.01
C MET A 128 5.87 -9.42 17.77
N GLY A 129 6.30 -8.17 17.94
CA GLY A 129 6.82 -7.35 16.85
C GLY A 129 8.06 -7.95 16.19
N ALA A 130 9.00 -8.47 16.97
CA ALA A 130 10.19 -9.15 16.44
C ALA A 130 9.80 -10.42 15.66
N ALA A 131 8.86 -11.21 16.18
CA ALA A 131 8.37 -12.41 15.49
C ALA A 131 7.65 -12.07 14.17
N MET A 132 6.87 -11.00 14.14
CA MET A 132 6.23 -10.48 12.93
C MET A 132 7.27 -10.06 11.89
N PHE A 133 8.29 -9.30 12.29
CA PHE A 133 9.35 -8.86 11.39
C PHE A 133 10.20 -10.02 10.86
N VAL A 134 10.54 -11.01 11.71
CA VAL A 134 11.21 -12.24 11.27
C VAL A 134 10.35 -13.02 10.28
N THR A 135 9.04 -13.09 10.52
CA THR A 135 8.08 -13.73 9.60
C THR A 135 8.05 -13.03 8.25
N LEU A 136 8.11 -11.69 8.23
CA LEU A 136 8.23 -10.92 6.99
C LEU A 136 9.50 -11.31 6.23
N CYS A 137 10.66 -11.27 6.89
CA CYS A 137 11.94 -11.65 6.26
C CYS A 137 11.91 -13.08 5.70
N ALA A 138 11.35 -14.02 6.46
CA ALA A 138 11.20 -15.41 6.03
C ALA A 138 10.26 -15.54 4.81
N TYR A 139 9.14 -14.83 4.81
CA TYR A 139 8.19 -14.81 3.70
C TYR A 139 8.78 -14.17 2.44
N LEU A 140 9.48 -13.05 2.56
CA LEU A 140 10.15 -12.40 1.42
C LEU A 140 11.23 -13.30 0.82
N PHE A 141 12.01 -13.99 1.66
CA PHE A 141 12.98 -14.98 1.21
C PHE A 141 12.30 -16.14 0.48
N TYR A 142 11.23 -16.69 1.07
CA TYR A 142 10.44 -17.76 0.45
C TYR A 142 9.87 -17.33 -0.91
N ALA A 143 9.25 -16.15 -0.98
CA ALA A 143 8.68 -15.62 -2.22
C ALA A 143 9.75 -15.43 -3.30
N ALA A 144 10.91 -14.87 -2.96
CA ALA A 144 11.99 -14.62 -3.91
C ALA A 144 12.64 -15.92 -4.45
N VAL A 145 12.77 -16.96 -3.63
CA VAL A 145 13.41 -18.23 -4.02
C VAL A 145 12.44 -19.16 -4.74
N TYR A 146 11.25 -19.35 -4.18
CA TYR A 146 10.30 -20.37 -4.67
C TYR A 146 9.29 -19.81 -5.67
N GLY A 147 9.10 -18.49 -5.71
CA GLY A 147 8.23 -17.84 -6.69
C GLY A 147 8.79 -17.88 -8.12
N LYS A 148 10.11 -18.04 -8.30
CA LYS A 148 10.75 -18.19 -9.61
C LYS A 148 10.37 -19.47 -10.36
N LYS A 149 9.87 -20.49 -9.65
CA LYS A 149 9.68 -21.84 -10.21
C LYS A 149 8.36 -22.02 -10.95
N GLU A 150 7.43 -21.07 -10.87
CA GLU A 150 6.10 -21.13 -11.50
C GLU A 150 6.04 -20.50 -12.90
N GLU A 151 7.04 -19.71 -13.33
CA GLU A 151 7.03 -18.98 -14.62
C GLU A 151 8.06 -19.50 -15.65
N ALA A 152 8.85 -20.52 -15.33
CA ALA A 152 9.92 -21.00 -16.22
C ALA A 152 9.44 -21.72 -17.50
N GLU A 153 8.15 -21.67 -17.83
CA GLU A 153 7.55 -22.35 -19.00
C GLU A 153 6.90 -21.41 -20.03
N GLU A 154 6.83 -20.08 -19.81
CA GLU A 154 6.30 -19.14 -20.82
C GLU A 154 7.42 -18.23 -21.36
N ASP A 155 7.78 -18.49 -22.62
CA ASP A 155 8.72 -17.75 -23.45
C ASP A 155 8.15 -16.34 -23.72
N ASP A 156 8.76 -15.28 -23.16
CA ASP A 156 8.27 -13.90 -23.35
C ASP A 156 9.03 -13.18 -24.48
N GLU A 157 8.32 -12.95 -25.59
CA GLU A 157 8.76 -12.21 -26.78
C GLU A 157 8.98 -10.70 -26.53
N HIS A 158 8.76 -10.19 -25.31
CA HIS A 158 8.99 -8.79 -24.94
C HIS A 158 10.17 -8.61 -23.98
N ALA A 159 11.37 -9.04 -24.39
CA ALA A 159 12.60 -8.73 -23.67
C ALA A 159 12.79 -7.20 -23.59
N PRO A 160 12.80 -6.59 -22.38
CA PRO A 160 13.03 -5.16 -22.27
C PRO A 160 14.45 -4.82 -22.73
N VAL A 161 14.58 -3.68 -23.42
CA VAL A 161 15.86 -3.13 -23.89
C VAL A 161 16.90 -3.22 -22.76
N PRO A 162 18.10 -3.80 -23.00
CA PRO A 162 19.06 -4.05 -21.93
C PRO A 162 19.60 -2.74 -21.36
N MET A 163 18.94 -2.23 -20.32
CA MET A 163 19.44 -1.12 -19.51
C MET A 163 20.46 -1.68 -18.51
N PRO A 164 21.59 -0.97 -18.28
CA PRO A 164 22.57 -1.39 -17.28
C PRO A 164 21.96 -1.32 -15.87
N LEU A 165 22.45 -2.16 -14.95
CA LEU A 165 21.90 -2.31 -13.59
C LEU A 165 21.75 -0.97 -12.87
N TRP A 166 22.77 -0.13 -12.95
CA TRP A 166 22.79 1.16 -12.27
C TRP A 166 21.64 2.06 -12.74
N MET A 167 21.23 1.97 -14.01
CA MET A 167 20.12 2.76 -14.55
C MET A 167 18.77 2.20 -14.10
N GLN A 168 18.64 0.87 -13.98
CA GLN A 168 17.45 0.23 -13.40
C GLN A 168 17.27 0.64 -11.94
N LEU A 169 18.36 0.60 -11.16
CA LEU A 169 18.39 1.05 -9.77
C LEU A 169 18.14 2.56 -9.65
N ALA A 170 18.68 3.37 -10.56
CA ALA A 170 18.41 4.80 -10.60
C ALA A 170 16.94 5.12 -10.90
N TYR A 171 16.29 4.36 -11.79
CA TYR A 171 14.85 4.49 -12.03
C TYR A 171 14.01 4.15 -10.80
N ILE A 172 14.36 3.08 -10.08
CA ILE A 172 13.65 2.72 -8.83
C ILE A 172 13.89 3.76 -7.75
N ALA A 173 15.15 4.13 -7.48
CA ALA A 173 15.48 5.07 -6.42
C ALA A 173 14.94 6.48 -6.72
N GLY A 174 15.14 6.96 -7.94
CA GLY A 174 14.62 8.26 -8.40
C GLY A 174 13.09 8.27 -8.48
N GLY A 175 12.48 7.15 -8.90
CA GLY A 175 11.03 6.98 -8.93
C GLY A 175 10.43 7.06 -7.53
N LEU A 176 11.01 6.31 -6.58
CA LEU A 176 10.57 6.33 -5.19
C LEU A 176 10.76 7.71 -4.54
N ALA A 177 11.91 8.35 -4.75
CA ALA A 177 12.14 9.72 -4.29
C ALA A 177 11.12 10.69 -4.88
N GLY A 178 10.84 10.59 -6.18
CA GLY A 178 9.82 11.39 -6.86
C GLY A 178 8.42 11.18 -6.28
N LEU A 179 8.04 9.95 -5.98
CA LEU A 179 6.75 9.64 -5.35
C LEU A 179 6.64 10.23 -3.95
N VAL A 180 7.65 10.04 -3.10
CA VAL A 180 7.66 10.55 -1.71
C VAL A 180 7.66 12.08 -1.68
N ILE A 181 8.51 12.72 -2.47
CA ILE A 181 8.56 14.19 -2.58
C ILE A 181 7.26 14.72 -3.18
N GLY A 182 6.75 14.06 -4.22
CA GLY A 182 5.49 14.42 -4.86
C GLY A 182 4.30 14.37 -3.91
N ALA A 183 4.19 13.31 -3.11
CA ALA A 183 3.18 13.16 -2.07
C ALA A 183 3.28 14.26 -1.02
N ASP A 184 4.49 14.55 -0.50
CA ASP A 184 4.72 15.62 0.48
C ASP A 184 4.32 17.00 -0.07
N LEU A 185 4.70 17.34 -1.30
CA LEU A 185 4.30 18.60 -1.93
C LEU A 185 2.77 18.69 -2.12
N LEU A 186 2.14 17.60 -2.58
CA LEU A 186 0.69 17.56 -2.77
C LEU A 186 -0.04 17.79 -1.44
N VAL A 187 0.36 17.08 -0.39
CA VAL A 187 -0.22 17.21 0.95
C VAL A 187 0.02 18.63 1.50
N ARG A 188 1.21 19.20 1.36
CA ARG A 188 1.49 20.58 1.80
C ARG A 188 0.60 21.61 1.09
N GLY A 189 0.47 21.52 -0.23
CA GLY A 189 -0.40 22.40 -1.00
C GLY A 189 -1.87 22.25 -0.58
N ALA A 190 -2.36 21.01 -0.49
CA ALA A 190 -3.74 20.72 -0.12
C ALA A 190 -4.08 21.17 1.31
N THR A 191 -3.21 20.90 2.28
CA THR A 191 -3.40 21.30 3.70
C THR A 191 -3.36 22.82 3.88
N SER A 192 -2.52 23.54 3.13
CA SER A 192 -2.45 25.01 3.15
C SER A 192 -3.73 25.64 2.59
N ILE A 193 -4.24 25.11 1.48
CA ILE A 193 -5.49 25.56 0.88
C ILE A 193 -6.67 25.27 1.81
N ALA A 194 -6.76 24.07 2.38
CA ALA A 194 -7.82 23.69 3.31
C ALA A 194 -7.88 24.61 4.54
N ARG A 195 -6.71 24.94 5.13
CA ARG A 195 -6.60 25.95 6.19
C ARG A 195 -7.12 27.32 5.75
N GLY A 196 -6.79 27.74 4.52
CA GLY A 196 -7.27 29.00 3.95
C GLY A 196 -8.80 29.10 3.85
N TYR A 197 -9.49 27.96 3.75
CA TYR A 197 -10.95 27.86 3.78
C TYR A 197 -11.54 27.65 5.17
N GLY A 198 -10.72 27.74 6.23
CA GLY A 198 -11.17 27.57 7.62
C GLY A 198 -11.44 26.12 8.01
N ILE A 199 -10.96 25.14 7.24
CA ILE A 199 -11.05 23.72 7.62
C ILE A 199 -10.10 23.47 8.81
N SER A 200 -10.58 22.77 9.84
CA SER A 200 -9.81 22.53 11.05
C SER A 200 -8.63 21.58 10.80
N GLU A 201 -7.54 21.75 11.58
CA GLU A 201 -6.38 20.86 11.55
C GLU A 201 -6.76 19.39 11.77
N ALA A 202 -7.77 19.14 12.61
CA ALA A 202 -8.29 17.81 12.87
C ALA A 202 -8.87 17.16 11.60
N VAL A 203 -9.72 17.89 10.87
CA VAL A 203 -10.31 17.40 9.61
C VAL A 203 -9.24 17.22 8.53
N ILE A 204 -8.29 18.15 8.45
CA ILE A 204 -7.16 18.07 7.51
C ILE A 204 -6.29 16.83 7.79
N GLY A 205 -5.97 16.59 9.06
CA GLY A 205 -5.20 15.43 9.51
C GLY A 205 -5.90 14.10 9.20
N LEU A 206 -7.20 14.01 9.47
CA LEU A 206 -7.99 12.81 9.19
C LEU A 206 -8.08 12.50 7.69
N THR A 207 -8.15 13.53 6.85
CA THR A 207 -8.50 13.36 5.44
C THR A 207 -7.26 13.47 4.55
N ILE A 208 -6.75 14.68 4.37
CA ILE A 208 -5.69 15.00 3.41
C ILE A 208 -4.39 14.32 3.80
N VAL A 209 -4.01 14.37 5.09
CA VAL A 209 -2.75 13.78 5.55
C VAL A 209 -2.82 12.25 5.56
N ALA A 210 -3.93 11.68 6.03
CA ALA A 210 -4.13 10.23 6.05
C ALA A 210 -4.15 9.60 4.65
N VAL A 211 -4.80 10.24 3.68
CA VAL A 211 -4.73 9.82 2.27
C VAL A 211 -3.35 10.08 1.68
N GLY A 212 -2.67 11.11 2.18
CA GLY A 212 -1.37 11.57 1.73
C GLY A 212 -0.26 10.53 1.80
N THR A 213 -0.23 9.71 2.85
CA THR A 213 0.80 8.66 3.01
C THR A 213 0.69 7.57 1.96
N SER A 214 -0.53 7.24 1.52
CA SER A 214 -0.79 6.20 0.52
C SER A 214 -0.85 6.71 -0.92
N LEU A 215 -0.53 7.98 -1.15
CA LEU A 215 -0.41 8.55 -2.51
C LEU A 215 0.69 7.88 -3.35
N PRO A 216 1.87 7.53 -2.81
CA PRO A 216 2.89 6.79 -3.55
C PRO A 216 2.37 5.46 -4.10
N GLU A 217 1.67 4.67 -3.28
CA GLU A 217 1.03 3.42 -3.65
C GLU A 217 -0.04 3.65 -4.71
N LEU A 218 -0.90 4.65 -4.50
CA LEU A 218 -1.99 4.97 -5.42
C LEU A 218 -1.45 5.33 -6.79
N ALA A 219 -0.48 6.24 -6.84
CA ALA A 219 0.16 6.67 -8.08
C ALA A 219 0.83 5.48 -8.76
N THR A 220 1.59 4.66 -8.02
CA THR A 220 2.32 3.54 -8.59
C THR A 220 1.39 2.45 -9.15
N SER A 221 0.37 2.04 -8.39
CA SER A 221 -0.60 1.03 -8.85
C SER A 221 -1.46 1.55 -9.99
N ALA A 222 -1.84 2.84 -9.98
CA ALA A 222 -2.58 3.45 -11.07
C ALA A 222 -1.75 3.51 -12.36
N ILE A 223 -0.46 3.87 -12.26
CA ILE A 223 0.45 3.91 -13.41
C ILE A 223 0.77 2.50 -13.91
N ALA A 224 1.00 1.54 -13.01
CA ALA A 224 1.17 0.14 -13.38
C ALA A 224 -0.05 -0.39 -14.15
N ALA A 225 -1.27 -0.13 -13.65
CA ALA A 225 -2.51 -0.49 -14.35
C ALA A 225 -2.66 0.24 -15.69
N PHE A 226 -2.34 1.53 -15.76
CA PHE A 226 -2.37 2.32 -17.00
C PHE A 226 -1.39 1.78 -18.05
N ARG A 227 -0.23 1.29 -17.61
CA ARG A 227 0.80 0.62 -18.43
C ARG A 227 0.50 -0.86 -18.69
N ARG A 228 -0.65 -1.38 -18.23
CA ARG A 228 -1.08 -2.78 -18.36
C ARG A 228 -0.16 -3.79 -17.65
N HIS A 229 0.58 -3.34 -16.64
CA HIS A 229 1.31 -4.20 -15.70
C HIS A 229 0.44 -4.47 -14.46
N SER A 230 -0.70 -5.13 -14.68
CA SER A 230 -1.69 -5.38 -13.61
C SER A 230 -1.13 -6.27 -12.50
N GLU A 231 -0.17 -7.14 -12.80
CA GLU A 231 0.57 -7.98 -11.86
C GLU A 231 1.39 -7.14 -10.88
N ILE A 232 2.00 -6.05 -11.37
CA ILE A 232 2.71 -5.10 -10.51
C ILE A 232 1.70 -4.31 -9.66
N ALA A 233 0.58 -3.88 -10.25
CA ALA A 233 -0.44 -3.11 -9.53
C ALA A 233 -1.03 -3.88 -8.34
N ILE A 234 -1.40 -5.15 -8.55
CA ILE A 234 -1.92 -6.01 -7.47
C ILE A 234 -0.81 -6.49 -6.54
N GLY A 235 0.39 -6.78 -7.05
CA GLY A 235 1.55 -7.12 -6.25
C GLY A 235 1.89 -6.00 -5.27
N ASN A 236 1.86 -4.75 -5.72
CA ASN A 236 2.05 -3.57 -4.87
C ASN A 236 1.03 -3.55 -3.71
N VAL A 237 -0.27 -3.70 -4.00
CA VAL A 237 -1.33 -3.70 -2.99
C VAL A 237 -1.15 -4.83 -1.96
N LEU A 238 -0.93 -6.07 -2.42
CA LEU A 238 -0.76 -7.22 -1.53
C LEU A 238 0.53 -7.09 -0.71
N GLY A 239 1.61 -6.63 -1.35
CA GLY A 239 2.92 -6.43 -0.74
C GLY A 239 2.90 -5.37 0.33
N SER A 240 2.35 -4.19 0.01
CA SER A 240 2.12 -3.12 0.98
C SER A 240 1.26 -3.60 2.13
N ASN A 241 0.21 -4.40 1.91
CA ASN A 241 -0.60 -4.89 3.02
C ASN A 241 0.14 -5.84 3.96
N ILE A 242 0.92 -6.77 3.40
CA ILE A 242 1.77 -7.66 4.19
C ILE A 242 2.83 -6.84 4.94
N PHE A 243 3.47 -5.90 4.25
CA PHE A 243 4.50 -5.06 4.83
C PHE A 243 3.95 -4.16 5.95
N ASN A 244 2.79 -3.55 5.77
CA ASN A 244 2.13 -2.74 6.78
C ASN A 244 1.85 -3.54 8.05
N ILE A 245 1.29 -4.74 7.90
CA ILE A 245 0.90 -5.56 9.05
C ILE A 245 2.11 -6.14 9.77
N ILE A 246 2.97 -6.90 9.09
CA ILE A 246 4.05 -7.64 9.78
C ILE A 246 5.41 -6.94 9.73
N GLY A 247 5.58 -5.97 8.83
CA GLY A 247 6.77 -5.13 8.74
C GLY A 247 6.65 -3.87 9.59
N ILE A 248 5.70 -2.99 9.28
CA ILE A 248 5.57 -1.67 9.92
C ILE A 248 5.11 -1.79 11.37
N LEU A 249 3.97 -2.44 11.63
CA LEU A 249 3.49 -2.64 12.99
C LEU A 249 4.48 -3.50 13.79
N GLY A 250 5.09 -4.51 13.15
CA GLY A 250 6.13 -5.35 13.75
C GLY A 250 7.36 -4.55 14.19
N ALA A 251 7.98 -3.80 13.28
CA ALA A 251 9.13 -2.94 13.56
C ALA A 251 8.79 -1.86 14.60
N THR A 252 7.61 -1.24 14.49
CA THR A 252 7.13 -0.25 15.46
C THR A 252 7.07 -0.85 16.86
N ALA A 253 6.47 -2.05 17.01
CA ALA A 253 6.37 -2.74 18.29
C ALA A 253 7.71 -3.18 18.89
N VAL A 254 8.73 -3.47 18.06
CA VAL A 254 10.10 -3.78 18.55
C VAL A 254 10.69 -2.59 19.30
N PHE A 255 10.57 -1.39 18.72
CA PHE A 255 11.11 -0.18 19.34
C PHE A 255 10.21 0.31 20.48
N HIS A 256 8.91 0.37 20.24
CA HIS A 256 7.92 0.89 21.16
C HIS A 256 6.68 -0.02 21.18
N PRO A 257 6.43 -0.78 22.27
CA PRO A 257 5.21 -1.58 22.40
C PRO A 257 3.97 -0.76 22.08
N VAL A 258 3.06 -1.36 21.31
CA VAL A 258 1.91 -0.65 20.75
C VAL A 258 0.63 -1.16 21.41
N ALA A 259 -0.12 -0.28 22.07
CA ALA A 259 -1.47 -0.59 22.50
C ALA A 259 -2.43 -0.49 21.30
N ILE A 260 -3.45 -1.34 21.28
CA ILE A 260 -4.50 -1.30 20.26
C ILE A 260 -5.78 -0.79 20.93
N ALA A 261 -6.24 0.39 20.53
CA ALA A 261 -7.51 0.93 21.02
C ALA A 261 -8.69 -0.03 20.78
N PRO A 262 -9.62 -0.17 21.75
CA PRO A 262 -10.82 -0.97 21.58
C PRO A 262 -11.68 -0.57 20.36
N SER A 263 -11.72 0.72 20.01
CA SER A 263 -12.43 1.23 18.83
C SER A 263 -11.87 0.63 17.53
N ILE A 264 -10.54 0.68 17.37
CA ILE A 264 -9.82 0.10 16.23
C ILE A 264 -10.00 -1.43 16.19
N ALA A 265 -9.91 -2.09 17.36
CA ALA A 265 -10.06 -3.54 17.48
C ALA A 265 -11.46 -4.05 17.13
N SER A 266 -12.50 -3.29 17.47
CA SER A 266 -13.90 -3.66 17.28
C SER A 266 -14.49 -3.31 15.92
N PHE A 267 -13.90 -2.34 15.21
CA PHE A 267 -14.42 -1.88 13.91
C PHE A 267 -13.38 -1.97 12.78
N ASP A 268 -12.29 -1.21 12.85
CA ASP A 268 -11.36 -1.06 11.73
C ASP A 268 -10.63 -2.36 11.38
N ILE A 269 -10.17 -3.13 12.37
CA ILE A 269 -9.49 -4.40 12.14
C ILE A 269 -10.45 -5.46 11.54
N PRO A 270 -11.67 -5.68 12.07
CA PRO A 270 -12.67 -6.54 11.44
C PRO A 270 -13.03 -6.10 10.01
N LEU A 271 -13.16 -4.80 9.76
CA LEU A 271 -13.44 -4.26 8.43
C LEU A 271 -12.28 -4.57 7.47
N MET A 272 -11.04 -4.28 7.87
CA MET A 272 -9.83 -4.59 7.10
C MET A 272 -9.76 -6.09 6.74
N LEU A 273 -10.05 -6.98 7.69
CA LEU A 273 -10.15 -8.41 7.43
C LEU A 273 -11.29 -8.73 6.45
N GLY A 274 -12.47 -8.15 6.65
CA GLY A 274 -13.63 -8.35 5.79
C GLY A 274 -13.36 -7.98 4.33
N VAL A 275 -12.72 -6.83 4.08
CA VAL A 275 -12.34 -6.41 2.72
C VAL A 275 -11.23 -7.27 2.14
N THR A 276 -10.31 -7.77 2.97
CA THR A 276 -9.26 -8.72 2.56
C THR A 276 -9.86 -10.06 2.14
N VAL A 277 -10.81 -10.58 2.92
CA VAL A 277 -11.54 -11.82 2.59
C VAL A 277 -12.39 -11.62 1.34
N LEU A 278 -13.07 -10.48 1.19
CA LEU A 278 -13.83 -10.16 -0.02
C LEU A 278 -12.92 -10.17 -1.26
N LEU A 279 -11.77 -9.50 -1.18
CA LEU A 279 -10.76 -9.55 -2.24
C LEU A 279 -10.33 -10.99 -2.53
N ALA A 280 -10.11 -11.80 -1.49
CA ALA A 280 -9.71 -13.19 -1.65
C ALA A 280 -10.77 -14.03 -2.38
N LEU A 281 -12.04 -13.90 -2.00
CA LEU A 281 -13.15 -14.57 -2.66
C LEU A 281 -13.27 -14.15 -4.13
N MET A 282 -13.06 -12.87 -4.43
CA MET A 282 -13.12 -12.35 -5.79
C MET A 282 -11.96 -12.87 -6.65
N LEU A 283 -10.73 -12.88 -6.12
CA LEU A 283 -9.56 -13.39 -6.84
C LEU A 283 -9.63 -14.91 -7.07
N LEU A 284 -10.24 -15.66 -6.16
CA LEU A 284 -10.39 -17.12 -6.29
C LEU A 284 -11.62 -17.53 -7.12
N GLY A 285 -12.69 -16.73 -7.09
CA GLY A 285 -13.98 -17.06 -7.71
C GLY A 285 -14.26 -16.39 -9.06
N LEU A 286 -13.61 -15.26 -9.37
CA LEU A 286 -13.81 -14.51 -10.60
C LEU A 286 -12.63 -14.66 -11.56
N LYS A 287 -12.87 -14.44 -12.86
CA LYS A 287 -11.82 -14.42 -13.89
C LYS A 287 -11.01 -13.11 -13.90
N SER A 288 -11.63 -12.01 -13.50
CA SER A 288 -10.99 -10.70 -13.41
C SER A 288 -11.74 -9.81 -12.41
N ILE A 289 -11.00 -8.90 -11.78
CA ILE A 289 -11.59 -7.75 -11.09
C ILE A 289 -11.87 -6.70 -12.16
N ASN A 290 -13.13 -6.61 -12.57
CA ASN A 290 -13.57 -5.71 -13.63
C ASN A 290 -13.77 -4.27 -13.11
N ARG A 291 -14.07 -3.34 -14.01
CA ARG A 291 -14.29 -1.92 -13.67
C ARG A 291 -15.44 -1.70 -12.71
N LEU A 292 -16.48 -2.54 -12.76
CA LEU A 292 -17.64 -2.44 -11.88
C LEU A 292 -17.26 -2.84 -10.44
N ALA A 293 -16.50 -3.91 -10.29
CA ALA A 293 -15.91 -4.30 -9.01
C ALA A 293 -14.99 -3.19 -8.46
N GLY A 294 -14.14 -2.61 -9.30
CA GLY A 294 -13.31 -1.47 -8.93
C GLY A 294 -14.14 -0.27 -8.47
N ALA A 295 -15.19 0.10 -9.20
CA ALA A 295 -16.10 1.17 -8.80
C ALA A 295 -16.83 0.87 -7.47
N ALA A 296 -17.23 -0.39 -7.24
CA ALA A 296 -17.84 -0.80 -5.97
C ALA A 296 -16.86 -0.65 -4.79
N PHE A 297 -15.59 -1.01 -4.98
CA PHE A 297 -14.54 -0.77 -3.99
C PHE A 297 -14.39 0.72 -3.66
N LEU A 298 -14.41 1.61 -4.65
CA LEU A 298 -14.36 3.06 -4.43
C LEU A 298 -15.57 3.60 -3.67
N VAL A 299 -16.77 3.06 -3.95
CA VAL A 299 -17.99 3.40 -3.20
C VAL A 299 -17.87 2.95 -1.75
N PHE A 300 -17.39 1.73 -1.50
CA PHE A 300 -17.16 1.25 -0.14
C PHE A 300 -16.10 2.06 0.60
N TYR A 301 -15.01 2.45 -0.06
CA TYR A 301 -14.00 3.32 0.55
C TYR A 301 -14.58 4.68 0.94
N THR A 302 -15.37 5.29 0.04
CA THR A 302 -16.04 6.56 0.30
C THR A 302 -17.01 6.44 1.48
N GLY A 303 -17.76 5.34 1.55
CA GLY A 303 -18.63 5.03 2.69
C GLY A 303 -17.86 4.85 4.00
N TYR A 304 -16.71 4.17 3.96
CA TYR A 304 -15.82 4.02 5.12
C TYR A 304 -15.29 5.37 5.61
N CYS A 305 -14.77 6.21 4.71
CA CYS A 305 -14.35 7.58 5.06
C CYS A 305 -15.50 8.40 5.64
N GLY A 306 -16.71 8.27 5.07
CA GLY A 306 -17.92 8.93 5.58
C GLY A 306 -18.28 8.47 6.99
N TYR A 307 -18.19 7.17 7.29
CA TYR A 307 -18.41 6.63 8.63
C TYR A 307 -17.36 7.12 9.63
N LEU A 308 -16.07 7.11 9.26
CA LEU A 308 -15.01 7.65 10.12
C LEU A 308 -15.25 9.12 10.46
N PHE A 309 -15.77 9.89 9.49
CA PHE A 309 -16.10 11.30 9.69
C PHE A 309 -17.22 11.50 10.72
N THR A 310 -18.22 10.60 10.80
CA THR A 310 -19.31 10.71 11.79
C THR A 310 -18.93 10.25 13.20
N GLN A 311 -17.86 9.46 13.35
CA GLN A 311 -17.34 9.03 14.65
C GLN A 311 -16.40 10.05 15.30
N MET A 312 -16.11 11.17 14.62
CA MET A 312 -15.17 12.17 15.12
C MET A 312 -15.80 13.07 16.19
N PRO A 313 -15.11 13.28 17.33
CA PRO A 313 -15.57 14.26 18.31
C PRO A 313 -15.49 15.68 17.72
N GLY A 314 -16.63 16.34 17.61
CA GLY A 314 -16.73 17.73 17.15
C GLY A 314 -17.36 17.95 15.76
N VAL A 315 -17.91 16.90 15.15
CA VAL A 315 -18.87 16.98 14.02
C VAL A 315 -20.25 16.56 14.50
#